data_AF-A0A8B9HDQ8-F1
#
_entry.id   AF-A0A8B9HDQ8-F1
#
_cell.length_a   1.000
_cell.length_b   1.000
_cell.length_c   1.000
_cell.angle_alpha   90.00
_cell.angle_beta   90.00
_cell.angle_gamma   90.00
#
_symmetry.space_group_name_H-M   'P 1'
#
loop_
_entity.id
_entity.type
_entity.pdbx_description
1 polymer ?
#
loop_
_entity_poly.entity_id
_entity_poly.type
_entity_poly.pdbx_seq_one_letter_code
_entity_poly.pdbx_strand_id
1 'polypeptide(L)'
;MARRLIYPIYQLGNPQLRIFRPTVSMTLVRPGKEQPSDTVQFRIPMQMTKFDVRNYLEKIYSVPVSGVRTRIQYCSNKKRNHLNQRVKRPDYKVAYVQLGQQQTFQFPDIFPEKEKKHEEGSVEEMQEKFMEDERQRQKPDPRRGGVTEWFGL
;
A
#
# COMPACT_ATOMS: atom_id res chain seq x y z
N MET A 1 14.30 -5.22 -11.34
CA MET A 1 15.57 -4.81 -11.97
C MET A 1 15.66 -3.28 -11.97
N ALA A 2 16.68 -2.68 -11.35
CA ALA A 2 16.84 -1.23 -11.37
C ALA A 2 17.47 -0.82 -12.71
N ARG A 3 16.68 -0.21 -13.61
CA ARG A 3 17.21 0.36 -14.86
C ARG A 3 18.03 1.61 -14.49
N ARG A 4 19.36 1.51 -14.52
CA ARG A 4 20.27 2.65 -14.33
C ARG A 4 20.26 3.49 -15.61
N LEU A 5 19.72 4.70 -15.53
CA LEU A 5 19.93 5.74 -16.53
C LEU A 5 21.35 6.29 -16.36
N ILE A 6 22.09 6.37 -17.48
CA ILE A 6 23.37 7.08 -17.53
C ILE A 6 23.04 8.53 -17.82
N TYR A 7 23.41 9.43 -16.91
CA TYR A 7 23.22 10.86 -17.10
C TYR A 7 24.37 11.43 -17.95
N PRO A 8 24.09 12.29 -18.95
CA PRO A 8 25.14 12.95 -19.71
C PRO A 8 25.93 13.90 -18.81
N ILE A 9 27.24 13.99 -19.04
CA ILE A 9 28.11 14.89 -18.31
C ILE A 9 27.77 16.34 -18.71
N TYR A 10 27.61 17.20 -17.70
CA TYR A 10 27.36 18.62 -17.92
C TYR A 10 28.69 19.39 -17.97
N GLN A 11 28.85 20.22 -19.00
CA GLN A 11 29.93 21.22 -19.14
C GLN A 11 29.31 22.62 -19.22
N LEU A 12 30.08 23.65 -18.89
CA LEU A 12 29.60 25.03 -18.93
C LEU A 12 29.17 25.40 -20.36
N GLY A 13 27.95 25.91 -20.52
CA GLY A 13 27.37 26.23 -21.83
C GLY A 13 26.53 25.11 -22.45
N ASN A 14 26.53 23.91 -21.86
CA ASN A 14 25.64 22.82 -22.32
C ASN A 14 24.16 23.18 -22.11
N PRO A 15 23.27 22.61 -22.94
CA PRO A 15 21.84 22.78 -22.74
C PRO A 15 21.37 22.15 -21.42
N GLN A 16 20.25 22.66 -20.90
CA GLN A 16 19.60 22.13 -19.71
C GLN A 16 19.23 20.65 -19.89
N LEU A 17 19.56 19.82 -18.90
CA LEU A 17 19.15 18.42 -18.85
C LEU A 17 17.62 18.31 -18.79
N ARG A 18 17.03 17.56 -19.71
CA ARG A 18 15.58 17.29 -19.79
C ARG A 18 15.32 15.79 -19.80
N ILE A 19 14.37 15.35 -18.99
CA ILE A 19 13.95 13.96 -18.90
C ILE A 19 12.50 13.90 -19.38
N PHE A 20 12.27 13.35 -20.57
CA PHE A 20 10.93 13.26 -21.15
C PHE A 20 10.11 12.09 -20.61
N ARG A 21 10.78 10.97 -20.29
CA ARG A 21 10.13 9.73 -19.83
C ARG A 21 10.81 9.23 -18.56
N PRO A 22 10.47 9.77 -17.39
CA PRO A 22 11.03 9.29 -16.13
C PRO A 22 10.63 7.84 -15.88
N THR A 23 11.59 6.99 -15.48
CA THR A 23 11.34 5.58 -15.14
C THR A 23 11.06 5.38 -13.65
N VAL A 24 11.03 6.45 -12.86
CA VAL A 24 10.84 6.41 -11.41
C VAL A 24 9.36 6.44 -11.07
N SER A 25 8.98 5.71 -10.03
CA SER A 25 7.61 5.66 -9.51
C SER A 25 7.60 6.09 -8.05
N MET A 26 6.62 6.91 -7.66
CA MET A 26 6.36 7.30 -6.27
C MET A 26 5.11 6.60 -5.78
N THR A 27 5.07 6.25 -4.50
CA THR A 27 3.86 5.68 -3.89
C THR A 27 3.43 6.55 -2.72
N LEU A 28 2.16 6.96 -2.72
CA LEU A 28 1.54 7.70 -1.63
C LEU A 28 1.22 6.72 -0.51
N VAL A 29 1.62 7.04 0.72
CA VAL A 29 1.49 6.12 1.86
C VAL A 29 0.82 6.84 3.02
N ARG A 30 -0.11 6.15 3.69
CA ARG A 30 -0.73 6.65 4.92
C ARG A 30 0.34 6.91 5.99
N PRO A 31 0.36 8.08 6.63
CA PRO A 31 1.32 8.37 7.69
C PRO A 31 1.07 7.45 8.89
N GLY A 32 2.15 6.91 9.45
CA GLY A 32 2.07 6.00 10.61
C GLY A 32 1.99 6.69 11.96
N LYS A 33 2.26 8.00 12.00
CA LYS A 33 2.07 8.89 13.15
C LYS A 33 1.28 10.09 12.67
N GLU A 34 0.65 10.79 13.61
CA GLU A 34 -0.02 12.06 13.31
C GLU A 34 0.97 13.02 12.64
N GLN A 35 0.52 13.61 11.54
CA GLN A 35 1.25 14.62 10.79
C GLN A 35 0.35 15.84 10.64
N PRO A 36 0.93 17.03 10.46
CA PRO A 36 0.17 18.21 10.08
C PRO A 36 -0.65 17.96 8.81
N SER A 37 -1.81 18.63 8.71
CA SER A 37 -2.74 18.46 7.60
C SER A 37 -2.19 18.90 6.24
N ASP A 38 -1.13 19.71 6.22
CA ASP A 38 -0.42 20.15 5.02
C ASP A 38 0.65 19.15 4.54
N THR A 39 0.94 18.11 5.34
CA THR A 39 2.10 17.23 5.14
C THR A 39 1.68 15.87 4.60
N VAL A 40 2.16 15.56 3.39
CA VAL A 40 1.90 14.30 2.69
C VAL A 40 3.15 13.42 2.70
N GLN A 41 2.95 12.12 2.93
CA GLN A 41 4.03 11.14 2.97
C GLN A 41 4.07 10.28 1.69
N PHE A 42 5.24 10.23 1.06
CA PHE A 42 5.53 9.36 -0.08
C PHE A 42 6.67 8.40 0.20
N ARG A 43 6.63 7.22 -0.42
CA ARG A 43 7.79 6.35 -0.61
C ARG A 43 8.32 6.54 -2.02
N ILE A 44 9.62 6.80 -2.09
CA ILE A 44 10.34 7.13 -3.32
C ILE A 44 11.56 6.22 -3.49
N PRO A 45 12.03 6.03 -4.73
CA PRO A 45 13.22 5.21 -4.98
C PRO A 45 14.49 5.91 -4.47
N MET A 46 15.53 5.13 -4.23
CA MET A 46 16.78 5.61 -3.63
C MET A 46 17.52 6.63 -4.49
N GLN A 47 17.35 6.59 -5.81
CA GLN A 47 17.98 7.51 -6.75
C GLN A 47 17.36 8.91 -6.75
N MET A 48 16.10 9.05 -6.30
CA MET A 48 15.34 10.29 -6.43
C MET A 48 15.73 11.32 -5.37
N THR A 49 15.92 12.57 -5.78
CA THR A 49 16.25 13.70 -4.91
C THR A 49 15.01 14.51 -4.52
N LYS A 50 15.14 15.41 -3.54
CA LYS A 50 14.05 16.30 -3.14
C LYS A 50 13.57 17.25 -4.26
N PHE A 51 14.47 17.63 -5.16
CA PHE A 51 14.14 18.48 -6.30
C PHE A 51 13.40 17.70 -7.39
N ASP A 52 13.78 16.44 -7.60
CA ASP A 52 13.06 15.54 -8.51
C ASP A 52 11.62 15.33 -8.03
N VAL A 53 11.42 15.12 -6.71
CA VAL A 53 10.09 14.98 -6.10
C VAL A 53 9.24 16.22 -6.35
N ARG A 54 9.79 17.40 -6.10
CA ARG A 54 9.09 18.67 -6.34
C ARG A 54 8.68 18.83 -7.80
N ASN A 55 9.64 18.68 -8.72
CA ASN A 55 9.38 18.80 -10.15
C ASN A 55 8.38 17.76 -10.65
N TYR A 56 8.46 16.53 -10.15
CA TYR A 56 7.55 15.45 -10.53
C TYR A 56 6.11 15.77 -10.12
N LEU A 57 5.89 16.23 -8.89
CA LEU A 57 4.56 16.59 -8.39
C LEU A 57 4.01 17.85 -9.07
N GLU A 58 4.83 18.89 -9.24
CA GLU A 58 4.42 20.15 -9.88
C GLU A 58 4.14 19.98 -11.39
N LYS A 59 4.95 19.18 -12.11
CA LYS A 59 4.83 19.06 -13.57
C LYS A 59 3.88 17.97 -14.04
N ILE A 60 3.76 16.85 -13.32
CA ILE A 60 2.91 15.73 -13.73
C ILE A 60 1.52 15.83 -13.11
N TYR A 61 1.44 16.19 -11.82
CA TYR A 61 0.17 16.25 -11.08
C TYR A 61 -0.32 17.67 -10.79
N SER A 62 0.43 18.71 -11.20
CA SER A 62 0.08 20.11 -10.95
C SER A 62 -0.15 20.45 -9.48
N VAL A 63 0.53 19.75 -8.56
CA VAL A 63 0.42 19.97 -7.13
C VAL A 63 1.40 21.06 -6.69
N PRO A 64 0.96 22.15 -6.03
CA PRO A 64 1.86 23.15 -5.50
C PRO A 64 2.60 22.60 -4.29
N VAL A 65 3.93 22.59 -4.34
CA VAL A 65 4.78 22.07 -3.25
C VAL A 65 5.55 23.22 -2.60
N SER A 66 5.39 23.39 -1.29
CA SER A 66 6.12 24.38 -0.50
C SER A 66 7.54 23.88 -0.16
N GLY A 67 7.63 22.66 0.38
CA GLY A 67 8.90 22.10 0.84
C GLY A 67 8.92 20.57 0.81
N VAL A 68 10.12 20.00 0.59
CA VAL A 68 10.32 18.55 0.56
C VAL A 68 11.48 18.17 1.48
N ARG A 69 11.21 17.26 2.41
CA ARG A 69 12.22 16.66 3.30
C ARG A 69 12.27 15.16 3.05
N THR A 70 13.47 14.61 2.84
CA THR A 70 13.63 13.18 2.58
C THR A 70 14.51 12.53 3.63
N ARG A 71 14.21 11.28 4.00
CA ARG A 71 15.06 10.43 4.83
C ARG A 71 15.13 9.03 4.25
N ILE A 72 16.26 8.36 4.45
CA ILE A 72 16.42 6.95 4.08
C ILE A 72 15.96 6.09 5.26
N GLN A 73 15.05 5.16 5.01
CA GLN A 73 14.57 4.21 6.00
C GLN A 73 15.36 2.91 5.86
N TYR A 74 16.15 2.58 6.88
CA TYR A 74 16.74 1.26 7.02
C TYR A 74 15.67 0.26 7.47
N CYS A 75 15.51 -0.80 6.70
CA CYS A 75 14.59 -1.90 6.95
C CYS A 75 15.25 -3.04 7.74
N SER A 76 14.45 -3.87 8.40
CA SER A 76 14.97 -4.96 9.24
C SER A 76 15.81 -5.98 8.44
N ASN A 77 16.94 -6.39 9.00
CA ASN A 77 17.80 -7.48 8.54
C ASN A 77 17.89 -8.62 9.57
N LYS A 78 16.88 -8.74 10.44
CA LYS A 78 16.88 -9.71 11.53
C LYS A 78 16.30 -11.07 11.13
N LYS A 79 15.43 -11.13 10.12
CA LYS A 79 14.77 -12.37 9.67
C LYS A 79 15.80 -13.35 9.13
N ARG A 80 15.69 -14.61 9.53
CA ARG A 80 16.46 -15.73 8.94
C ARG A 80 15.51 -16.69 8.21
N ASN A 81 16.00 -17.35 7.17
CA ASN A 81 15.28 -18.43 6.49
C ASN A 81 15.50 -19.79 7.19
N HIS A 82 14.89 -20.84 6.67
CA HIS A 82 15.04 -22.22 7.18
C HIS A 82 16.48 -22.75 7.07
N LEU A 83 17.32 -22.15 6.22
CA LEU A 83 18.76 -22.43 6.10
C LEU A 83 19.63 -21.54 7.01
N ASN A 84 19.04 -20.84 7.97
CA ASN A 84 19.72 -19.93 8.89
C ASN A 84 20.44 -18.73 8.21
N GLN A 85 20.10 -18.39 6.97
CA GLN A 85 20.62 -17.25 6.22
C GLN A 85 19.79 -15.99 6.49
N ARG A 86 20.45 -14.84 6.59
CA ARG A 86 19.77 -13.54 6.81
C ARG A 86 19.02 -13.09 5.55
N VAL A 87 17.76 -12.69 5.73
CA VAL A 87 16.91 -12.12 4.68
C VAL A 87 16.68 -10.63 4.95
N LYS A 88 17.35 -9.79 4.16
CA LYS A 88 17.24 -8.34 4.24
C LYS A 88 15.94 -7.86 3.59
N ARG A 89 15.13 -7.10 4.32
CA ARG A 89 14.04 -6.34 3.71
C ARG A 89 14.60 -5.13 2.95
N PRO A 90 14.11 -4.83 1.74
CA PRO A 90 14.64 -3.74 0.93
C PRO A 90 14.46 -2.40 1.64
N ASP A 91 15.53 -1.61 1.66
CA ASP A 91 15.50 -0.24 2.17
C ASP A 91 14.76 0.66 1.18
N TYR A 92 14.11 1.70 1.70
CA TYR A 92 13.37 2.66 0.89
C TYR A 92 13.58 4.07 1.40
N LYS A 93 13.33 5.06 0.55
CA LYS A 93 13.42 6.47 0.92
C LYS A 93 12.02 7.03 1.15
N VAL A 94 11.85 7.78 2.23
CA VAL A 94 10.60 8.45 2.59
C VAL A 94 10.75 9.93 2.27
N ALA A 95 9.74 10.50 1.63
CA ALA A 95 9.61 11.94 1.41
C ALA A 95 8.41 12.47 2.18
N TYR A 96 8.63 13.56 2.91
CA TYR A 96 7.62 14.39 3.52
C TYR A 96 7.49 15.64 2.66
N VAL A 97 6.31 15.86 2.11
CA VAL A 97 6.00 16.94 1.18
C VAL A 97 5.01 17.85 1.86
N GLN A 98 5.37 19.12 2.03
CA GLN A 98 4.46 20.15 2.51
C GLN A 98 3.78 20.80 1.32
N LEU A 99 2.45 20.77 1.31
CA LEU A 99 1.63 21.38 0.27
C LEU A 99 1.72 22.91 0.34
N GLY A 100 1.68 23.54 -0.83
CA GLY A 100 1.57 24.99 -0.94
C GLY A 100 0.13 25.49 -0.79
N GLN A 101 -0.04 26.81 -0.81
CA GLN A 101 -1.35 27.47 -0.92
C GLN A 101 -2.35 27.11 0.20
N GLN A 102 -1.87 26.74 1.40
CA GLN A 102 -2.71 26.34 2.54
C GLN A 102 -3.66 25.16 2.23
N GLN A 103 -3.32 24.33 1.24
CA GLN A 103 -4.07 23.11 0.95
C GLN A 103 -3.88 22.09 2.07
N THR A 104 -4.97 21.38 2.38
CA THR A 104 -4.95 20.28 3.35
C THR A 104 -5.20 18.97 2.64
N PHE A 105 -4.59 17.90 3.14
CA PHE A 105 -4.74 16.56 2.59
C PHE A 105 -4.95 15.55 3.71
N GLN A 106 -6.02 14.78 3.59
CA GLN A 106 -6.27 13.62 4.42
C GLN A 106 -6.24 12.37 3.54
N PHE A 107 -5.53 11.34 4.02
CA PHE A 107 -5.44 10.08 3.27
C PHE A 107 -6.83 9.44 3.22
N PRO A 108 -7.40 9.21 2.03
CA PRO A 108 -8.76 8.69 1.91
C PRO A 108 -8.86 7.26 2.43
N ASP A 109 -10.07 6.86 2.83
CA ASP A 109 -10.33 5.45 3.09
C ASP A 109 -10.54 4.71 1.77
N ILE A 110 -9.64 3.77 1.49
CA ILE A 110 -9.63 3.00 0.23
C ILE A 110 -10.51 1.75 0.36
N PHE A 111 -10.78 1.32 1.59
CA PHE A 111 -11.54 0.10 1.89
C PHE A 111 -12.72 0.43 2.80
N PRO A 112 -13.72 1.20 2.31
CA PRO A 112 -14.93 1.44 3.07
C PRO A 112 -15.63 0.11 3.35
N GLU A 113 -16.27 0.02 4.52
CA GLU A 113 -17.12 -1.13 4.85
C GLU A 113 -18.27 -1.18 3.84
N LYS A 114 -18.28 -2.24 3.01
CA LYS A 114 -19.36 -2.46 2.05
C LYS A 114 -20.60 -2.91 2.80
N GLU A 115 -21.76 -2.40 2.40
CA GLU A 115 -23.03 -3.01 2.80
C GLU A 115 -23.03 -4.46 2.28
N LYS A 116 -23.26 -5.42 3.19
CA LYS A 116 -23.36 -6.86 2.87
C LYS A 116 -24.65 -7.15 2.10
N LYS A 117 -24.72 -6.70 0.86
CA LYS A 117 -25.69 -7.21 -0.10
C LYS A 117 -24.94 -8.25 -0.91
N HIS A 118 -24.99 -9.50 -0.44
CA HIS A 118 -24.42 -10.60 -1.18
C HIS A 118 -25.13 -10.67 -2.54
N GLU A 119 -24.34 -10.61 -3.62
CA GLU A 119 -24.87 -10.86 -4.95
C GLU A 119 -25.32 -12.33 -5.01
N GLU A 120 -26.50 -12.57 -5.58
CA GLU A 120 -27.08 -13.92 -5.68
C GLU A 120 -26.10 -14.85 -6.45
N GLY A 121 -25.65 -15.92 -5.79
CA GLY A 121 -24.66 -16.87 -6.31
C GLY A 121 -23.20 -16.57 -5.93
N SER A 122 -22.95 -15.58 -5.08
CA SER A 122 -21.61 -15.29 -4.56
C SER A 122 -21.07 -16.40 -3.64
N VAL A 123 -19.75 -16.52 -3.56
CA VAL A 123 -19.06 -17.48 -2.66
C VAL A 123 -19.42 -17.24 -1.20
N GLU A 124 -19.72 -16.00 -0.84
CA GLU A 124 -20.14 -15.59 0.51
C GLU A 124 -21.51 -16.18 0.86
N GLU A 125 -22.49 -16.10 -0.05
CA GLU A 125 -23.80 -16.75 0.14
C GLU A 125 -23.68 -18.28 0.24
N MET A 126 -22.80 -18.89 -0.56
CA MET A 126 -22.54 -20.32 -0.49
C MET A 126 -21.91 -20.72 0.85
N GLN A 127 -21.01 -19.90 1.40
CA GLN A 127 -20.43 -20.10 2.73
C GLN A 127 -21.47 -19.94 3.84
N GLU A 128 -22.38 -18.96 3.73
CA GLU A 128 -23.46 -18.76 4.69
C GLU A 128 -24.42 -19.96 4.71
N LYS A 129 -24.87 -20.42 3.54
CA LYS A 129 -25.69 -21.63 3.41
C LYS A 129 -24.99 -22.86 3.99
N PHE A 130 -23.70 -23.03 3.72
CA PHE A 130 -22.92 -24.13 4.29
C PHE A 130 -22.84 -24.05 5.82
N MET A 131 -22.64 -22.86 6.38
CA MET A 131 -22.64 -22.66 7.83
C MET A 131 -24.01 -22.88 8.47
N GLU A 132 -25.09 -22.50 7.80
CA GLU A 132 -26.45 -22.78 8.26
C GLU A 132 -26.75 -24.29 8.26
N ASP A 133 -26.36 -25.00 7.21
CA ASP A 133 -26.51 -26.45 7.11
C ASP A 133 -25.71 -27.18 8.21
N GLU A 134 -24.47 -26.78 8.47
CA GLU A 134 -23.65 -27.27 9.59
C GLU A 134 -24.35 -27.07 10.94
N ARG A 135 -24.89 -25.87 11.20
CA ARG A 135 -25.62 -25.57 12.45
C ARG A 135 -26.88 -26.41 12.61
N GLN A 136 -27.58 -26.69 11.51
CA GLN A 136 -28.75 -27.58 11.55
C GLN A 136 -28.35 -29.02 11.87
N ARG A 137 -27.27 -29.52 11.24
CA ARG A 137 -26.74 -30.88 11.48
C ARG A 137 -26.22 -31.09 12.90
N GLN A 138 -25.71 -30.04 13.53
CA GLN A 138 -25.15 -30.08 14.88
C GLN A 138 -26.21 -30.01 16.00
N LYS A 139 -27.49 -30.32 15.75
CA LYS A 139 -28.52 -30.47 16.79
C LYS A 139 -28.70 -31.94 17.18
N PRO A 140 -27.86 -32.54 18.04
CA PRO A 140 -28.11 -33.89 18.54
C PRO A 140 -29.20 -33.87 19.62
N ASP A 141 -30.13 -34.82 19.57
CA ASP A 141 -31.00 -35.14 20.71
C ASP A 141 -30.27 -36.10 21.68
N PRO A 142 -29.89 -35.66 22.90
CA PRO A 142 -29.17 -36.51 23.86
C PRO A 142 -29.98 -37.75 24.29
N ARG A 143 -31.30 -37.75 24.13
CA ARG A 143 -32.19 -38.84 24.55
C ARG A 143 -32.23 -40.02 23.56
N ARG A 144 -31.75 -39.82 22.32
CA ARG A 144 -31.75 -40.84 21.26
C ARG A 144 -30.63 -41.88 21.37
N GLY A 145 -29.69 -41.72 22.30
CA GLY A 145 -28.66 -42.73 22.56
C GLY A 145 -27.78 -43.09 21.36
N GLY A 146 -27.63 -42.19 20.38
CA GLY A 146 -26.81 -42.40 19.18
C GLY A 146 -27.53 -42.98 17.96
N VAL A 147 -28.86 -43.16 18.00
CA VAL A 147 -29.66 -43.56 16.83
C VAL A 147 -29.85 -42.39 15.87
N THR A 148 -29.68 -42.63 14.56
CA THR A 148 -29.74 -41.58 13.53
C THR A 148 -31.15 -41.00 13.35
N GLU A 149 -31.23 -39.72 12.95
CA GLU A 149 -32.50 -39.00 12.73
C GLU A 149 -33.10 -39.18 11.33
N TRP A 150 -32.46 -39.97 10.47
CA TRP A 150 -32.85 -40.15 9.07
C TRP A 150 -34.11 -41.01 8.88
N PHE A 151 -34.37 -41.98 9.76
CA PHE A 151 -35.52 -42.88 9.66
C PHE A 151 -36.68 -42.38 10.51
N GLY A 152 -37.82 -42.06 9.89
CA GLY A 152 -39.04 -41.56 10.53
C GLY A 152 -40.16 -42.61 10.68
N LEU A 153 -39.78 -43.87 10.93
CA LEU A 153 -40.70 -45.00 11.16
C LEU A 153 -41.35 -44.95 12.55
#